data_AF-A0A4C1YPM5-F1
#
_entry.id   AF-A0A4C1YPM5-F1
#
_cell.length_a   1.000
_cell.length_b   1.000
_cell.length_c   1.000
_cell.angle_alpha   90.00
_cell.angle_beta   90.00
_cell.angle_gamma   90.00
#
_symmetry.space_group_name_H-M   'P 1'
#
loop_
_entity.id
_entity.type
_entity.pdbx_description
1 polymer ?
#
loop_
_entity_poly.entity_id
_entity_poly.type
_entity_poly.pdbx_seq_one_letter_code
_entity_poly.pdbx_strand_id
1 'polypeptide(L)'
;MPLQDTPAAGDVTHRRILRDKLHCKSFRWYLENVYPEKFVPVRDTTAYGRIANAYTGLCLDSLGAEGAAPPLGMFPCQGAAGMPPPTQLYFLSFAGELRDEERCAEVQYSRLFA
;
A
#
# COMPACT_ATOMS: atom_id res chain seq x y z
N MET A 1 1.17 -0.05 -9.97
CA MET A 1 1.60 1.19 -10.65
C MET A 1 2.63 0.82 -11.70
N PRO A 2 2.30 0.75 -13.01
CA PRO A 2 3.33 0.56 -14.01
C PRO A 2 4.11 1.86 -14.13
N LEU A 3 5.38 1.84 -13.74
CA LEU A 3 6.39 2.87 -14.04
C LEU A 3 6.68 2.99 -15.55
N GLN A 4 5.85 2.39 -16.41
CA GLN A 4 6.34 1.94 -17.71
C GLN A 4 6.56 3.05 -18.71
N ASP A 5 5.94 4.24 -18.57
CA ASP A 5 6.22 5.38 -19.44
C ASP A 5 5.94 6.72 -18.73
N THR A 6 6.54 6.95 -17.55
CA THR A 6 6.51 8.31 -16.98
C THR A 6 7.65 9.14 -17.58
N PRO A 7 7.39 10.34 -18.12
CA PRO A 7 8.43 11.22 -18.69
C PRO A 7 9.58 11.52 -17.71
N ALA A 8 9.31 11.41 -16.40
CA ALA A 8 10.28 11.62 -15.34
C ALA A 8 11.36 10.52 -15.23
N ALA A 9 11.10 9.30 -15.71
CA ALA A 9 12.04 8.19 -15.57
C ALA A 9 13.20 8.23 -16.59
N GLY A 10 13.05 9.00 -17.67
CA GLY A 10 14.00 9.02 -18.78
C GLY A 10 14.05 7.72 -19.58
N ASP A 11 14.94 7.63 -20.56
CA ASP A 11 15.13 6.42 -21.36
C ASP A 11 15.86 5.32 -20.55
N VAL A 12 15.19 4.17 -20.40
CA VAL A 12 15.69 3.00 -19.67
C VAL A 12 16.24 1.90 -20.58
N THR A 13 16.34 2.13 -21.89
CA THR A 13 16.76 1.13 -22.89
C THR A 13 18.11 0.49 -22.53
N HIS A 14 19.12 1.29 -22.20
CA HIS A 14 20.44 0.76 -21.83
C HIS A 14 20.39 -0.12 -20.58
N ARG A 15 19.54 0.20 -19.60
CA ARG A 15 19.36 -0.60 -18.38
C ARG A 15 18.64 -1.93 -18.67
N ARG A 16 17.68 -1.95 -19.60
CA ARG A 16 17.03 -3.18 -20.05
C ARG A 16 18.02 -4.10 -20.77
N ILE A 17 18.82 -3.57 -21.70
CA ILE A 17 19.86 -4.34 -22.41
C ILE A 17 20.88 -4.95 -21.44
N LEU A 18 21.33 -4.18 -20.44
CA LEU A 18 22.27 -4.68 -19.44
C LEU A 18 21.68 -5.84 -18.63
N ARG A 19 20.41 -5.72 -18.21
CA ARG A 19 19.69 -6.76 -17.48
C ARG A 19 19.65 -8.08 -18.27
N ASP A 20 19.40 -7.98 -19.56
CA ASP A 20 19.32 -9.15 -20.45
C ASP A 20 20.69 -9.78 -20.68
N LYS A 21 21.72 -8.97 -20.93
CA LYS A 21 23.12 -9.42 -21.11
C LYS A 21 23.68 -10.13 -19.89
N LEU A 22 23.32 -9.69 -18.69
CA LEU A 22 23.77 -10.28 -17.42
C LEU A 22 22.88 -11.43 -16.95
N HIS A 23 21.85 -11.81 -17.72
CA HIS A 23 20.88 -12.84 -17.36
C HIS A 23 20.28 -12.66 -15.95
N CYS A 24 19.97 -11.41 -15.58
CA CYS A 24 19.47 -11.09 -14.25
C CYS A 24 18.14 -11.80 -13.98
N LYS A 25 17.96 -12.26 -12.74
CA LYS A 25 16.70 -12.86 -12.28
C LYS A 25 15.57 -11.82 -12.18
N SER A 26 14.33 -12.29 -12.13
CA SER A 26 13.14 -11.43 -12.00
C SER A 26 13.04 -10.84 -10.59
N PHE A 27 12.28 -9.75 -10.44
CA PHE A 27 12.00 -9.19 -9.11
C PHE A 27 11.20 -10.17 -8.23
N ARG A 28 10.34 -10.98 -8.84
CA ARG A 28 9.66 -12.09 -8.15
C ARG A 28 10.67 -13.08 -7.57
N TRP A 29 11.66 -13.51 -8.36
CA TRP A 29 12.72 -14.40 -7.86
C TRP A 29 13.49 -13.77 -6.69
N TYR A 30 13.80 -12.48 -6.76
CA TYR A 30 14.43 -11.76 -5.64
C TYR A 30 13.60 -11.82 -4.36
N LEU A 31 12.30 -11.52 -4.44
CA LEU A 31 11.40 -11.59 -3.27
C LEU A 31 11.23 -13.02 -2.75
N GLU A 32 11.33 -14.03 -3.61
CA GLU A 32 11.17 -15.44 -3.18
C GLU A 32 12.48 -16.06 -2.65
N ASN A 33 13.65 -15.56 -3.02
CA ASN A 33 14.94 -16.22 -2.76
C ASN A 33 15.95 -15.36 -1.98
N VAL A 34 15.85 -14.03 -2.04
CA VAL A 34 16.81 -13.12 -1.39
C VAL A 34 16.18 -12.39 -0.21
N TYR A 35 14.91 -11.98 -0.32
CA TYR A 35 14.19 -11.30 0.76
C TYR A 35 12.79 -11.89 1.04
N PRO A 36 12.71 -13.19 1.39
CA PRO A 36 11.46 -13.93 1.54
C PRO A 36 10.55 -13.44 2.66
N GLU A 37 11.11 -12.82 3.69
CA GLU A 37 10.37 -12.28 4.84
C GLU A 37 9.69 -10.93 4.55
N LYS A 38 9.96 -10.31 3.38
CA LYS A 38 9.32 -9.04 3.04
C LYS A 38 7.84 -9.25 2.77
N PHE A 39 7.00 -8.66 3.62
CA PHE A 39 5.58 -8.56 3.36
C PHE A 39 5.31 -7.76 2.08
N VAL A 40 4.46 -8.32 1.21
CA VAL A 40 4.03 -7.72 -0.06
C VAL A 40 2.53 -7.40 0.05
N PRO A 41 2.15 -6.14 0.34
CA PRO A 41 0.78 -5.79 0.69
C PRO A 41 -0.26 -6.10 -0.38
N VAL A 42 0.14 -6.12 -1.66
CA VAL A 42 -0.74 -6.40 -2.81
C VAL A 42 -0.95 -7.90 -3.09
N ARG A 43 -0.26 -8.79 -2.37
CA ARG A 43 -0.56 -10.22 -2.43
C ARG A 43 -1.81 -10.49 -1.61
N ASP A 44 -2.68 -11.36 -2.11
CA ASP A 44 -3.89 -11.81 -1.42
C ASP A 44 -4.90 -10.68 -1.07
N THR A 45 -4.97 -9.66 -1.93
CA THR A 45 -5.89 -8.52 -1.78
C THR A 45 -6.96 -8.47 -2.86
N THR A 46 -8.18 -8.17 -2.45
CA THR A 46 -9.33 -7.88 -3.33
C THR A 46 -9.24 -6.47 -3.91
N ALA A 47 -8.81 -5.50 -3.11
CA ALA A 47 -8.72 -4.10 -3.50
C ALA A 47 -7.65 -3.37 -2.68
N TYR A 48 -7.15 -2.25 -3.22
CA TYR A 48 -6.24 -1.35 -2.51
C TYR A 48 -6.49 0.10 -2.93
N GLY A 49 -6.18 1.04 -2.05
CA GLY A 49 -6.31 2.47 -2.31
C GLY A 49 -6.72 3.26 -1.09
N ARG A 50 -7.50 4.33 -1.31
CA ARG A 50 -8.07 5.15 -0.22
C ARG A 50 -9.50 4.73 0.08
N ILE A 51 -9.90 4.84 1.34
CA ILE A 51 -11.28 4.64 1.77
C ILE A 51 -11.88 6.01 2.04
N ALA A 52 -12.83 6.43 1.20
CA ALA A 52 -13.50 7.72 1.33
C ALA A 52 -14.93 7.54 1.84
N ASN A 53 -15.33 8.35 2.81
CA ASN A 53 -16.71 8.48 3.20
C ASN A 53 -17.45 9.28 2.13
N ALA A 54 -18.45 8.67 1.49
CA ALA A 54 -19.19 9.27 0.39
C ALA A 54 -20.01 10.52 0.78
N TYR A 55 -20.35 10.68 2.06
CA TYR A 55 -21.15 11.80 2.56
C TYR A 55 -20.28 12.99 2.98
N THR A 56 -19.19 12.74 3.71
CA THR A 56 -18.31 13.83 4.21
C THR A 56 -17.18 14.16 3.26
N GLY A 57 -16.84 13.28 2.33
CA GLY A 57 -15.67 13.42 1.46
C GLY A 57 -14.34 13.26 2.20
N LEU A 58 -14.36 12.83 3.47
CA LEU A 58 -13.16 12.56 4.26
C LEU A 58 -12.66 11.14 3.99
N CYS A 59 -11.35 10.94 4.11
CA CYS A 59 -10.70 9.65 3.97
C CYS A 59 -10.31 9.07 5.33
N LEU A 60 -10.35 7.74 5.43
CA LEU A 60 -9.72 7.03 6.54
C LEU A 60 -8.22 7.33 6.54
N ASP A 61 -7.67 7.66 7.71
CA ASP A 61 -6.29 8.09 7.87
C ASP A 61 -5.71 7.56 9.20
N SER A 62 -4.44 7.14 9.18
CA SER A 62 -3.71 6.75 10.39
C SER A 62 -3.26 7.96 11.24
N LEU A 63 -3.51 9.18 10.78
CA LEU A 63 -3.19 10.47 11.40
C LEU A 63 -1.71 10.64 11.75
N GLY A 64 -0.82 9.88 11.07
CA GLY A 64 0.60 9.82 11.41
C GLY A 64 0.85 9.26 12.82
N ALA A 65 -0.12 8.55 13.39
CA ALA A 65 -0.02 8.04 14.74
C ALA A 65 0.94 6.83 14.80
N GLU A 66 1.88 6.91 15.73
CA GLU A 66 2.87 5.88 16.00
C GLU A 66 2.41 4.97 17.14
N GLY A 67 3.00 3.77 17.23
CA GLY A 67 2.68 2.76 18.23
C GLY A 67 1.92 1.55 17.69
N ALA A 68 1.67 0.58 18.57
CA ALA A 68 1.16 -0.74 18.19
C ALA A 68 -0.30 -0.74 17.70
N ALA A 69 -1.14 0.13 18.24
CA ALA A 69 -2.57 0.18 17.91
C ALA A 69 -3.15 1.60 18.04
N PRO A 70 -2.64 2.59 17.27
CA PRO A 70 -3.22 3.91 17.28
C PRO A 70 -4.64 3.88 16.72
N PRO A 71 -5.55 4.74 17.21
CA PRO A 71 -6.89 4.85 16.66
C PRO A 71 -6.83 5.40 15.24
N LEU A 72 -7.58 4.78 14.33
CA LEU A 72 -7.81 5.32 13.00
C LEU A 72 -8.76 6.53 13.09
N GLY A 73 -8.57 7.50 12.20
CA GLY A 73 -9.39 8.70 12.14
C GLY A 73 -9.85 9.01 10.72
N MET A 74 -10.54 10.14 10.59
CA MET A 74 -10.96 10.69 9.31
C MET A 74 -10.20 11.99 9.06
N PHE A 75 -9.61 12.14 7.88
CA PHE A 75 -8.86 13.33 7.47
C PHE A 75 -9.23 13.72 6.03
N PRO A 76 -9.07 14.98 5.60
CA PRO A 76 -9.25 15.34 4.19
C PRO A 76 -8.45 14.40 3.29
N CYS A 77 -9.09 13.92 2.22
CA CYS A 77 -8.45 13.04 1.25
C CYS A 77 -7.25 13.74 0.60
N GLN A 78 -6.05 13.17 0.77
CA GLN A 78 -4.79 13.72 0.28
C GLN A 78 -4.26 12.97 -0.95
N GLY A 79 -3.27 13.57 -1.62
CA GLY A 79 -2.58 12.96 -2.75
C GLY A 79 -3.37 12.99 -4.07
N ALA A 80 -2.66 12.79 -5.17
CA ALA A 80 -3.25 12.76 -6.51
C ALA A 80 -4.22 11.58 -6.68
N ALA A 81 -5.14 11.69 -7.65
CA ALA A 81 -6.05 10.60 -7.99
C ALA A 81 -5.27 9.30 -8.24
N GLY A 82 -5.61 8.23 -7.51
CA GLY A 82 -4.92 6.94 -7.59
C GLY A 82 -3.59 6.83 -6.83
N MET A 83 -3.09 7.90 -6.20
CA MET A 83 -1.88 7.89 -5.37
C MET A 83 -2.15 8.55 -4.00
N PRO A 84 -2.84 7.84 -3.08
CA PRO A 84 -2.98 8.31 -1.70
C PRO A 84 -1.62 8.27 -0.98
N PRO A 85 -1.39 9.15 0.02
CA PRO A 85 -0.22 9.04 0.89
C PRO A 85 -0.27 7.74 1.71
N PRO A 86 0.87 7.28 2.27
CA PRO A 86 0.92 6.06 3.08
C PRO A 86 -0.08 6.04 4.24
N THR A 87 -0.38 7.20 4.84
CA THR A 87 -1.34 7.31 5.94
C THR A 87 -2.79 7.05 5.52
N GLN A 88 -3.10 7.13 4.23
CA GLN A 88 -4.43 6.89 3.65
C GLN A 88 -4.46 5.72 2.66
N LEU A 89 -3.39 4.92 2.60
CA LEU A 89 -3.29 3.76 1.73
C LEU A 89 -3.60 2.49 2.51
N TYR A 90 -4.69 1.83 2.13
CA TYR A 90 -5.12 0.59 2.74
C TYR A 90 -5.35 -0.52 1.71
N PHE A 91 -5.28 -1.75 2.19
CA PHE A 91 -5.43 -2.99 1.44
C PHE A 91 -6.56 -3.82 2.05
N LEU A 92 -7.51 -4.25 1.23
CA LEU A 92 -8.56 -5.17 1.63
C LEU A 92 -8.16 -6.58 1.21
N SER A 93 -7.90 -7.44 2.19
CA SER A 93 -7.52 -8.83 1.95
C SER A 93 -8.70 -9.72 1.53
N PHE A 94 -8.40 -10.90 1.00
CA PHE A 94 -9.43 -11.93 0.74
C PHE A 94 -10.14 -12.42 2.02
N ALA A 95 -9.50 -12.29 3.18
CA ALA A 95 -10.08 -12.63 4.47
C ALA A 95 -11.01 -11.54 5.02
N GLY A 96 -11.17 -10.41 4.32
CA GLY A 96 -11.97 -9.27 4.77
C GLY A 96 -11.25 -8.36 5.76
N GLU A 97 -9.95 -8.55 5.97
CA GLU A 97 -9.14 -7.69 6.82
C GLU A 97 -8.75 -6.41 6.08
N LEU A 98 -8.86 -5.28 6.78
CA LEU A 98 -8.38 -3.98 6.33
C LEU A 98 -6.97 -3.74 6.89
N ARG A 99 -5.98 -3.58 6.01
CA ARG A 99 -4.56 -3.58 6.36
C ARG A 99 -3.80 -2.36 5.84
N ASP A 100 -2.75 -1.94 6.54
CA ASP A 100 -1.64 -1.15 5.98
C ASP A 100 -0.41 -2.05 5.74
N GLU A 101 0.81 -1.51 5.60
CA GLU A 101 2.02 -2.33 5.41
C GLU A 101 2.43 -3.14 6.66
N GLU A 102 2.00 -2.72 7.84
CA GLU A 102 2.50 -3.22 9.14
C GLU A 102 1.39 -3.78 10.04
N ARG A 103 0.14 -3.32 9.87
CA ARG A 103 -0.95 -3.46 10.85
C ARG A 103 -2.28 -3.76 10.17
N CYS A 104 -3.18 -4.36 10.93
CA CYS A 104 -4.58 -4.56 10.56
C CYS A 104 -5.50 -3.70 11.44
N ALA A 105 -6.60 -3.20 10.87
CA ALA A 105 -7.61 -2.50 11.63
C ALA A 105 -8.40 -3.48 12.52
N GLU A 106 -8.55 -3.14 13.80
CA GLU A 106 -9.26 -3.97 14.78
C GLU A 106 -10.44 -3.20 15.37
N VAL A 107 -11.54 -3.92 15.63
CA VAL A 107 -12.72 -3.38 16.31
C VAL A 107 -12.47 -3.39 17.81
N GLN A 108 -12.37 -2.22 18.43
CA GLN A 108 -12.28 -2.10 19.89
C GLN A 108 -13.68 -2.14 20.52
N TYR A 109 -14.08 -3.32 21.01
CA TYR A 109 -15.38 -3.51 21.68
C TYR A 109 -15.55 -2.72 22.97
N SER A 110 -14.45 -2.31 23.62
CA SER A 110 -14.47 -1.49 24.84
C SER A 110 -15.03 -0.08 24.66
N ARG A 111 -15.16 0.41 23.42
CA ARG A 111 -15.75 1.73 23.11
C ARG A 111 -17.21 1.67 22.65
N LEU A 112 -17.81 0.48 22.54
CA LEU A 112 -19.21 0.31 22.12
C LEU A 112 -20.21 0.37 23.30
N PHE A 113 -19.72 0.38 24.54
CA PHE A 113 -20.54 0.36 25.77
C PHE A 113 -20.19 1.49 26.74
N ALA A 114 -19.58 2.57 26.26
CA ALA A 114 -19.34 3.80 27.02
C ALA A 114 -20.21 4.94 26.47
#